data_AF-A0A6N8HSI1-F1
#
_entry.id   AF-A0A6N8HSI1-F1
#
_cell.length_a   1.000
_cell.length_b   1.000
_cell.length_c   1.000
_cell.angle_alpha   90.00
_cell.angle_beta   90.00
_cell.angle_gamma   90.00
#
_symmetry.space_group_name_H-M   'P 1'
#
loop_
_entity.id
_entity.type
_entity.pdbx_description
1 polymer ?
#
loop_
_entity_poly.entity_id
_entity_poly.type
_entity_poly.pdbx_seq_one_letter_code
_entity_poly.pdbx_strand_id
1 'polypeptide(L)'
;MAFPERVKTLVLESASPGLAEEAERQARIERDEVLARRIESQGLVAFVDFWENIPLFDSQKQLASEVQKALRAERLSQTEAGLSSSLRGMGTGAQPSLWHHLEELACPVLLITGAYDPKFVRINTEMEAEIPNPQLDIVPQSGHAIHVEFPSVFGKILSTFLEQHT
;
A
#
# COMPACT_ATOMS: atom_id res chain seq x y z
N MET A 1 -9.73 9.00 14.67
CA MET A 1 -10.46 7.97 13.87
C MET A 1 -11.94 8.33 13.79
N ALA A 2 -12.61 8.23 12.63
CA ALA A 2 -13.99 8.71 12.48
C ALA A 2 -15.08 7.82 13.12
N PHE A 3 -14.81 6.50 13.28
CA PHE A 3 -15.73 5.52 13.89
C PHE A 3 -14.96 4.49 14.75
N PRO A 4 -14.28 4.94 15.83
CA PRO A 4 -13.37 4.11 16.62
C PRO A 4 -14.05 2.88 17.24
N GLU A 5 -15.33 2.96 17.57
CA GLU A 5 -16.10 1.88 18.18
C GLU A 5 -16.39 0.70 17.24
N ARG A 6 -16.20 0.88 15.93
CA ARG A 6 -16.49 -0.14 14.91
C ARG A 6 -15.27 -0.99 14.54
N VAL A 7 -14.08 -0.61 14.98
CA VAL A 7 -12.82 -1.27 14.63
C VAL A 7 -12.12 -1.73 15.90
N LYS A 8 -12.09 -3.05 16.11
CA LYS A 8 -11.40 -3.64 17.27
C LYS A 8 -9.88 -3.61 17.14
N THR A 9 -9.39 -3.85 15.92
CA THR A 9 -7.97 -3.89 15.57
C THR A 9 -7.81 -3.40 14.13
N LEU A 10 -6.63 -2.87 13.81
CA LEU A 10 -6.28 -2.39 12.47
C LEU A 10 -5.02 -3.10 11.98
N VAL A 11 -5.04 -3.57 10.72
CA VAL A 11 -3.84 -4.11 10.06
C VAL A 11 -3.56 -3.29 8.79
N LEU A 12 -2.32 -2.85 8.63
CA LEU A 12 -1.85 -2.04 7.52
C LEU A 12 -0.64 -2.72 6.88
N GLU A 13 -0.77 -3.12 5.62
CA GLU A 13 0.34 -3.69 4.84
C GLU A 13 0.86 -2.63 3.86
N SER A 14 2.15 -2.30 3.96
CA SER A 14 2.84 -1.35 3.09
C SER A 14 2.03 -0.06 2.84
N ALA A 15 1.39 0.44 3.90
CA ALA A 15 0.52 1.61 3.86
C ALA A 15 1.27 2.88 4.27
N SER A 16 0.60 4.02 4.09
CA SER A 16 1.05 5.32 4.58
C SER A 16 -0.14 6.16 5.03
N PRO A 17 0.02 7.09 5.98
CA PRO A 17 -1.04 8.01 6.39
C PRO A 17 -1.15 9.21 5.44
N GLY A 18 -0.70 9.07 4.19
CA GLY A 18 -0.61 10.17 3.22
C GLY A 18 0.74 10.88 3.25
N LEU A 19 0.81 12.02 2.58
CA LEU A 19 2.00 12.87 2.51
C LEU A 19 1.83 14.03 3.49
N ALA A 20 2.87 14.31 4.29
CA ALA A 20 2.82 15.31 5.34
C ALA A 20 2.75 16.74 4.77
N GLU A 21 3.60 17.02 3.77
CA GLU A 21 3.77 18.36 3.23
C GLU A 21 2.86 18.63 2.04
N GLU A 22 2.26 19.82 1.99
CA GLU A 22 1.37 20.23 0.89
C GLU A 22 2.08 20.24 -0.47
N ALA A 23 3.37 20.60 -0.48
CA ALA A 23 4.18 20.56 -1.70
C ALA A 23 4.35 19.13 -2.24
N GLU A 24 4.54 18.14 -1.35
CA GLU A 24 4.63 16.74 -1.75
C GLU A 24 3.28 16.21 -2.24
N ARG A 25 2.19 16.61 -1.58
CA ARG A 25 0.82 16.29 -2.02
C ARG A 25 0.54 16.82 -3.42
N GLN A 26 0.87 18.08 -3.70
CA GLN A 26 0.70 18.64 -5.04
C GLN A 26 1.56 17.94 -6.09
N ALA A 27 2.84 17.72 -5.79
CA ALA A 27 3.72 16.97 -6.69
C ALA A 27 3.18 15.55 -6.96
N ARG A 28 2.51 14.94 -5.98
CA ARG A 28 1.87 13.63 -6.16
C ARG A 28 0.59 13.72 -7.00
N ILE A 29 -0.26 14.73 -6.80
CA ILE A 29 -1.46 14.97 -7.64
C ILE A 29 -1.06 15.10 -9.11
N GLU A 30 -0.04 15.89 -9.41
CA GLU A 30 0.46 16.07 -10.78
C GLU A 30 0.95 14.75 -11.39
N ARG A 31 1.68 13.93 -10.60
CA ARG A 31 2.14 12.60 -11.05
C ARG A 31 0.98 11.63 -11.29
N ASP A 32 0.00 11.59 -10.39
CA ASP A 32 -1.19 10.74 -10.53
C ASP A 32 -2.01 11.16 -11.77
N GLU A 33 -2.10 12.46 -12.06
CA GLU A 33 -2.76 12.99 -13.27
C GLU A 33 -2.01 12.58 -14.55
N VAL A 34 -0.67 12.58 -14.55
CA VAL A 34 0.12 12.06 -15.68
C VAL A 34 -0.15 10.57 -15.91
N LEU A 35 -0.25 9.77 -14.84
CA LEU A 35 -0.57 8.35 -14.94
C LEU A 35 -2.01 8.14 -15.44
N ALA A 36 -2.97 8.90 -14.95
CA ALA A 36 -4.35 8.85 -15.40
C ALA A 36 -4.48 9.15 -16.90
N ARG A 37 -3.81 10.21 -17.39
CA ARG A 37 -3.78 10.54 -18.82
C ARG A 37 -3.06 9.47 -19.65
N ARG A 38 -2.03 8.82 -19.11
CA ARG A 38 -1.36 7.71 -19.80
C ARG A 38 -2.34 6.56 -20.04
N ILE A 39 -3.11 6.17 -19.03
CA ILE A 39 -4.14 5.12 -19.17
C ILE A 39 -5.13 5.51 -20.28
N GLU A 40 -5.64 6.73 -20.24
CA GLU A 40 -6.67 7.21 -21.17
C GLU A 40 -6.18 7.37 -22.60
N SER A 41 -4.90 7.67 -22.79
CA SER A 41 -4.31 7.91 -24.12
C SER A 41 -3.65 6.69 -24.74
N GLN A 42 -3.11 5.78 -23.93
CA GLN A 42 -2.32 4.61 -24.39
C GLN A 42 -3.05 3.28 -24.17
N GLY A 43 -4.12 3.29 -23.39
CA GLY A 43 -4.93 2.12 -23.06
C GLY A 43 -4.35 1.27 -21.92
N LEU A 44 -5.18 0.35 -21.43
CA LEU A 44 -4.88 -0.46 -20.24
C LEU A 44 -3.62 -1.33 -20.41
N VAL A 45 -3.47 -2.01 -21.54
CA VAL A 45 -2.36 -2.96 -21.74
C VAL A 45 -1.01 -2.25 -21.67
N ALA A 46 -0.86 -1.13 -22.40
CA ALA A 46 0.36 -0.34 -22.39
C ALA A 46 0.65 0.25 -20.99
N PHE A 47 -0.39 0.64 -20.26
CA PHE A 47 -0.22 1.08 -18.88
C PHE A 47 0.26 -0.05 -17.97
N VAL A 48 -0.31 -1.26 -18.06
CA VAL A 48 0.11 -2.41 -17.25
C VAL A 48 1.55 -2.81 -17.57
N ASP A 49 1.96 -2.82 -18.84
CA ASP A 49 3.35 -3.09 -19.26
C ASP A 49 4.34 -2.12 -18.61
N PHE A 50 3.98 -0.84 -18.51
CA PHE A 50 4.76 0.14 -17.78
C PHE A 50 4.72 -0.10 -16.26
N TRP A 51 3.51 -0.30 -15.71
CA TRP A 51 3.25 -0.32 -14.28
C TRP A 51 3.90 -1.51 -13.59
N GLU A 52 3.88 -2.70 -14.20
CA GLU A 52 4.52 -3.89 -13.63
C GLU A 52 6.06 -3.81 -13.61
N ASN A 53 6.64 -2.82 -14.30
CA ASN A 53 8.07 -2.63 -14.41
C ASN A 53 8.60 -1.44 -13.59
N ILE A 54 7.77 -0.77 -12.78
CA ILE A 54 8.25 0.25 -11.86
C ILE A 54 9.05 -0.38 -10.70
N PRO A 55 10.01 0.35 -10.09
CA PRO A 55 10.88 -0.21 -9.04
C PRO A 55 10.14 -0.82 -7.84
N LEU A 56 8.92 -0.33 -7.54
CA LEU A 56 8.10 -0.82 -6.42
C LEU A 56 7.78 -2.32 -6.51
N PHE A 57 7.74 -2.88 -7.72
CA PHE A 57 7.38 -4.28 -7.97
C PHE A 57 8.57 -5.13 -8.43
N ASP A 58 9.81 -4.67 -8.26
CA ASP A 58 10.99 -5.43 -8.70
C ASP A 58 11.12 -6.79 -8.01
N SER A 59 10.72 -6.91 -6.74
CA SER A 59 10.66 -8.19 -6.01
C SER A 59 9.74 -9.21 -6.68
N GLN A 60 8.63 -8.75 -7.29
CA GLN A 60 7.64 -9.62 -7.92
C GLN A 60 8.19 -10.35 -9.15
N LYS A 61 9.26 -9.85 -9.76
CA LYS A 61 9.94 -10.49 -10.91
C LYS A 61 10.62 -11.81 -10.52
N GLN A 62 10.88 -12.04 -9.24
CA GLN A 62 11.45 -13.29 -8.72
C GLN A 62 10.39 -14.35 -8.36
N LEU A 63 9.10 -14.01 -8.43
CA LEU A 63 8.02 -14.94 -8.12
C LEU A 63 7.88 -16.01 -9.19
N ALA A 64 7.21 -17.12 -8.85
CA ALA A 64 6.88 -18.15 -9.82
C ALA A 64 6.08 -17.58 -11.00
N SER A 65 6.32 -18.10 -12.21
CA SER A 65 5.69 -17.59 -13.44
C SER A 65 4.16 -17.56 -13.37
N GLU A 66 3.55 -18.54 -12.71
CA GLU A 66 2.09 -18.60 -12.57
C GLU A 66 1.54 -17.48 -11.67
N VAL A 67 2.29 -17.08 -10.63
CA VAL A 67 1.93 -15.95 -9.77
C VAL A 67 2.05 -14.64 -10.57
N GLN A 68 3.13 -14.46 -11.33
CA GLN A 68 3.31 -13.28 -12.19
C GLN A 68 2.18 -13.16 -13.23
N LYS A 69 1.79 -14.28 -13.87
CA LYS A 69 0.65 -14.31 -14.82
C LYS A 69 -0.67 -13.96 -14.13
N ALA A 70 -0.92 -14.48 -12.94
CA ALA A 70 -2.12 -14.18 -12.17
C ALA A 70 -2.21 -12.69 -11.82
N LEU A 71 -1.12 -12.10 -11.31
CA LEU A 71 -1.03 -10.66 -11.04
C LEU A 71 -1.29 -9.82 -12.28
N ARG A 72 -0.70 -10.19 -13.41
CA ARG A 72 -0.92 -9.50 -14.67
C ARG A 72 -2.37 -9.61 -15.13
N ALA A 73 -2.98 -10.80 -15.03
CA ALA A 73 -4.39 -11.01 -15.37
C ALA A 73 -5.32 -10.17 -14.47
N GLU A 74 -5.02 -10.04 -13.18
CA GLU A 74 -5.76 -9.18 -12.25
C GLU A 74 -5.64 -7.69 -12.61
N ARG A 75 -4.44 -7.22 -12.98
CA ARG A 75 -4.24 -5.85 -13.45
C ARG A 75 -5.00 -5.57 -14.75
N LEU A 76 -5.03 -6.55 -15.67
CA LEU A 76 -5.73 -6.45 -16.95
C LEU A 76 -7.25 -6.64 -16.85
N SER A 77 -7.77 -7.10 -15.71
CA SER A 77 -9.22 -7.19 -15.48
C SER A 77 -9.84 -5.85 -15.04
N GLN A 78 -9.01 -4.85 -14.75
CA GLN A 78 -9.44 -3.50 -14.41
C GLN A 78 -9.95 -2.74 -15.64
N THR A 79 -10.52 -1.55 -15.43
CA THR A 79 -10.97 -0.68 -16.52
C THR A 79 -10.17 0.61 -16.54
N GLU A 80 -9.96 1.17 -17.74
CA GLU A 80 -9.25 2.44 -17.93
C GLU A 80 -9.90 3.57 -17.13
N ALA A 81 -11.22 3.70 -17.24
CA ALA A 81 -12.00 4.70 -16.49
C ALA A 81 -11.93 4.48 -14.97
N GLY A 82 -11.92 3.23 -14.50
CA GLY A 82 -11.80 2.91 -13.08
C GLY A 82 -10.44 3.31 -12.51
N LEU A 83 -9.36 2.95 -13.21
CA LEU A 83 -8.00 3.26 -12.78
C LEU A 83 -7.69 4.76 -12.86
N SER A 84 -8.06 5.44 -13.95
CA SER A 84 -7.82 6.87 -14.10
C SER A 84 -8.62 7.69 -13.07
N SER A 85 -9.87 7.30 -12.78
CA SER A 85 -10.66 7.92 -11.72
C SER A 85 -10.09 7.65 -10.33
N SER A 86 -9.60 6.43 -10.07
CA SER A 86 -8.97 6.06 -8.80
C SER A 86 -7.70 6.88 -8.55
N LEU A 87 -6.84 7.06 -9.55
CA LEU A 87 -5.64 7.90 -9.42
C LEU A 87 -5.99 9.36 -9.05
N ARG A 88 -7.05 9.92 -9.66
CA ARG A 88 -7.46 11.30 -9.41
C ARG A 88 -8.19 11.50 -8.08
N GLY A 89 -9.06 10.55 -7.72
CA GLY A 89 -9.93 10.68 -6.54
C GLY A 89 -9.37 10.05 -5.27
N MET A 90 -8.54 9.02 -5.41
CA MET A 90 -8.02 8.20 -4.31
C MET A 90 -6.49 8.08 -4.31
N GLY A 91 -5.80 8.78 -5.21
CA GLY A 91 -4.34 8.90 -5.19
C GLY A 91 -3.86 9.52 -3.88
N THR A 92 -2.66 9.15 -3.43
CA THR A 92 -2.12 9.62 -2.13
C THR A 92 -1.94 11.14 -2.09
N GLY A 93 -1.89 11.82 -3.25
CA GLY A 93 -1.88 13.28 -3.31
C GLY A 93 -3.25 13.90 -2.98
N ALA A 94 -4.34 13.25 -3.41
CA ALA A 94 -5.71 13.66 -3.10
C ALA A 94 -6.09 13.36 -1.64
N GLN A 95 -5.50 12.31 -1.05
CA GLN A 95 -5.68 11.98 0.36
C GLN A 95 -5.20 13.15 1.26
N PRO A 96 -5.98 13.57 2.27
CA PRO A 96 -5.50 14.44 3.33
C PRO A 96 -4.35 13.79 4.12
N SER A 97 -3.43 14.60 4.64
CA SER A 97 -2.44 14.10 5.59
C SER A 97 -3.13 13.59 6.86
N LEU A 98 -2.87 12.34 7.22
CA LEU A 98 -3.37 11.71 8.45
C LEU A 98 -2.27 11.54 9.50
N TRP A 99 -1.08 12.10 9.28
CA TRP A 99 0.05 11.99 10.22
C TRP A 99 -0.32 12.45 11.63
N HIS A 100 -0.98 13.61 11.76
CA HIS A 100 -1.43 14.15 13.04
C HIS A 100 -2.63 13.41 13.66
N HIS A 101 -3.22 12.44 12.95
CA HIS A 101 -4.34 11.65 13.44
C HIS A 101 -3.92 10.23 13.87
N LEU A 102 -2.64 9.88 13.76
CA LEU A 102 -2.13 8.56 14.16
C LEU A 102 -2.27 8.33 15.66
N GLU A 103 -2.06 9.36 16.48
CA GLU A 103 -2.24 9.29 17.94
C GLU A 103 -3.69 8.99 18.36
N GLU A 104 -4.66 9.22 17.47
CA GLU A 104 -6.07 8.92 17.72
C GLU A 104 -6.43 7.44 17.51
N LEU A 105 -5.49 6.61 17.04
CA LEU A 105 -5.68 5.18 16.85
C LEU A 105 -5.59 4.43 18.19
N ALA A 106 -6.69 4.42 18.93
CA ALA A 106 -6.76 3.78 20.26
C ALA A 106 -6.74 2.24 20.22
N CYS A 107 -7.14 1.62 19.11
CA CYS A 107 -7.11 0.17 18.94
C CYS A 107 -5.69 -0.35 18.68
N PRO A 108 -5.38 -1.62 18.94
CA PRO A 108 -4.13 -2.25 18.50
C PRO A 108 -3.96 -2.13 16.97
N VAL A 109 -2.78 -1.71 16.52
CA VAL A 109 -2.44 -1.57 15.11
C VAL A 109 -1.24 -2.42 14.75
N LEU A 110 -1.41 -3.29 13.75
CA LEU A 110 -0.33 -4.04 13.13
C LEU A 110 0.10 -3.36 11.83
N LEU A 111 1.38 -3.03 11.73
CA LEU A 111 2.05 -2.53 10.54
C LEU A 111 2.90 -3.66 9.95
N ILE A 112 2.74 -3.94 8.66
CA ILE A 112 3.51 -4.98 7.95
C ILE A 112 4.18 -4.34 6.74
N THR A 113 5.48 -4.53 6.58
CA THR A 113 6.22 -4.00 5.44
C THR A 113 7.31 -4.96 5.00
N GLY A 114 7.66 -4.97 3.71
CA GLY A 114 8.73 -5.82 3.20
C GLY A 114 10.09 -5.15 3.27
N ALA A 115 11.11 -5.91 3.66
CA ALA A 115 12.48 -5.40 3.80
C ALA A 115 13.09 -4.83 2.50
N TYR A 116 12.59 -5.21 1.32
CA TYR A 116 13.01 -4.67 0.02
C TYR A 116 12.27 -3.41 -0.40
N ASP A 117 11.35 -2.91 0.43
CA ASP A 117 10.66 -1.63 0.23
C ASP A 117 11.14 -0.58 1.25
N PRO A 118 12.34 0.01 1.05
CA PRO A 118 12.93 0.94 2.03
C PRO A 118 12.08 2.20 2.25
N LYS A 119 11.25 2.58 1.27
CA LYS A 119 10.35 3.72 1.40
C LYS A 119 9.28 3.40 2.45
N PHE A 120 8.61 2.26 2.32
CA PHE A 120 7.51 1.91 3.22
C PHE A 120 8.01 1.38 4.57
N VAL A 121 9.22 0.80 4.63
CA VAL A 121 9.91 0.54 5.91
C VAL A 121 10.05 1.84 6.70
N ARG A 122 10.62 2.89 6.10
CA ARG A 122 10.78 4.18 6.78
C ARG A 122 9.45 4.76 7.24
N ILE A 123 8.46 4.82 6.34
CA ILE A 123 7.13 5.37 6.66
C ILE A 123 6.48 4.59 7.82
N ASN A 124 6.56 3.26 7.83
CA ASN A 124 5.91 2.46 8.87
C ASN A 124 6.68 2.52 10.20
N THR A 125 7.99 2.71 10.20
CA THR A 125 8.76 3.04 11.41
C THR A 125 8.37 4.42 11.97
N GLU A 126 8.15 5.42 11.11
CA GLU A 126 7.64 6.74 11.54
C GLU A 126 6.21 6.63 12.09
N MET A 127 5.34 5.84 11.46
CA MET A 127 3.99 5.58 11.97
C MET A 127 4.00 4.85 13.32
N GLU A 128 4.87 3.85 13.49
CA GLU A 128 5.03 3.11 14.75
C GLU A 128 5.35 4.06 15.91
N ALA A 129 6.14 5.10 15.69
CA ALA A 129 6.50 6.06 16.74
C ALA A 129 5.32 6.94 17.20
N GLU A 130 4.32 7.15 16.35
CA GLU A 130 3.17 8.05 16.62
C GLU A 130 1.90 7.30 17.05
N ILE A 131 1.81 6.00 16.78
CA ILE A 131 0.65 5.17 17.12
C ILE A 131 0.73 4.70 18.59
N PRO A 132 -0.34 4.79 19.40
CA PRO A 132 -0.31 4.43 20.82
C PRO A 132 -0.05 2.94 21.11
N ASN A 133 -0.61 2.04 20.29
CA ASN A 133 -0.52 0.59 20.47
C ASN A 133 -0.05 -0.09 19.17
N PRO A 134 1.21 0.14 18.73
CA PRO A 134 1.69 -0.37 17.47
C PRO A 134 2.39 -1.73 17.62
N GLN A 135 2.37 -2.51 16.55
CA GLN A 135 3.29 -3.61 16.30
C GLN A 135 3.79 -3.46 14.87
N LEU A 136 5.12 -3.41 14.66
CA LEU A 136 5.73 -3.36 13.34
C LEU A 136 6.44 -4.68 13.00
N ASP A 137 6.01 -5.32 11.91
CA ASP A 137 6.65 -6.51 11.35
C ASP A 137 7.29 -6.20 9.99
N ILE A 138 8.63 -6.18 9.96
CA ILE A 138 9.42 -6.05 8.74
C ILE A 138 9.75 -7.45 8.20
N VAL A 139 9.11 -7.84 7.10
CA VAL A 139 9.20 -9.19 6.56
C VAL A 139 10.44 -9.33 5.67
N PRO A 140 11.41 -10.20 6.03
CA PRO A 140 12.64 -10.36 5.26
C PRO A 140 12.34 -10.90 3.87
N GLN A 141 13.21 -10.54 2.91
CA GLN A 141 13.16 -11.02 1.52
C GLN A 141 11.89 -10.66 0.73
N SER A 142 11.05 -9.76 1.23
CA SER A 142 9.80 -9.34 0.59
C SER A 142 9.82 -7.86 0.20
N GLY A 143 9.11 -7.51 -0.87
CA GLY A 143 8.86 -6.15 -1.31
C GLY A 143 7.50 -5.62 -0.85
N HIS A 144 6.79 -4.93 -1.75
CA HIS A 144 5.62 -4.14 -1.38
C HIS A 144 4.37 -4.98 -1.04
N ALA A 145 4.15 -6.10 -1.75
CA ALA A 145 2.94 -6.92 -1.61
C ALA A 145 3.26 -8.26 -0.93
N ILE A 146 3.52 -8.20 0.38
CA ILE A 146 3.93 -9.33 1.22
C ILE A 146 2.91 -10.47 1.17
N HIS A 147 1.61 -10.17 1.15
CA HIS A 147 0.55 -11.18 1.04
C HIS A 147 0.61 -11.99 -0.27
N VAL A 148 1.20 -11.42 -1.33
CA VAL A 148 1.44 -12.11 -2.61
C VAL A 148 2.78 -12.83 -2.60
N GLU A 149 3.82 -12.16 -2.11
CA GLU A 149 5.20 -12.66 -2.18
C GLU A 149 5.44 -13.81 -1.18
N PHE A 150 4.87 -13.70 0.03
CA PHE A 150 5.02 -14.66 1.12
C PHE A 150 3.68 -14.90 1.85
N PRO A 151 2.67 -15.47 1.17
CA PRO A 151 1.31 -15.63 1.70
C PRO A 151 1.25 -16.38 3.03
N SER A 152 2.05 -17.43 3.20
CA SER A 152 2.09 -18.20 4.45
C SER A 152 2.68 -17.40 5.62
N VAL A 153 3.66 -16.53 5.36
CA VAL A 153 4.27 -15.68 6.38
C VAL A 153 3.28 -14.58 6.77
N PHE A 154 2.70 -13.90 5.79
CA PHE A 154 1.65 -12.90 6.00
C PHE A 154 0.47 -13.46 6.79
N GLY A 155 -0.04 -14.64 6.40
CA GLY A 155 -1.13 -15.31 7.10
C GLY A 155 -0.78 -15.65 8.56
N LYS A 156 0.44 -16.11 8.83
CA LYS A 156 0.88 -16.40 10.20
C LYS A 156 0.94 -15.14 11.07
N ILE A 157 1.50 -14.05 10.53
CA ILE A 157 1.57 -12.75 11.20
C ILE A 157 0.15 -12.28 11.54
N LEU A 158 -0.76 -12.31 10.57
CA LEU A 158 -2.17 -11.98 10.79
C LEU A 158 -2.83 -12.84 11.87
N SER A 159 -2.71 -14.16 11.80
CA SER A 159 -3.32 -15.06 12.78
C SER A 159 -2.79 -14.80 14.19
N THR A 160 -1.48 -14.64 14.35
CA THR A 160 -0.87 -14.36 15.67
C THR A 160 -1.39 -13.03 16.25
N PHE A 161 -1.46 -11.98 15.44
CA PHE A 161 -1.97 -10.68 15.90
C PHE A 161 -3.46 -10.73 16.27
N LEU A 162 -4.28 -11.40 15.46
CA LEU A 162 -5.71 -11.53 15.75
C LEU A 162 -5.94 -12.37 17.01
N GLU A 163 -5.23 -13.48 17.21
CA GLU A 163 -5.33 -14.31 18.43
C GLU A 163 -4.99 -13.53 19.72
N GLN A 164 -4.15 -12.50 19.64
CA GLN A 164 -3.75 -11.68 20.79
C GLN A 164 -4.75 -10.56 21.11
N HIS A 165 -5.57 -10.14 20.13
CA HIS A 165 -6.35 -8.90 20.22
C HIS A 165 -7.83 -9.05 19.85
N THR A 166 -8.30 -10.25 19.50
CA THR A 166 -9.73 -10.56 19.26
C THR A 166 -10.21 -11.74 20.09
#